data_AF-A0A1G1FXM4-F1
#
_entry.id   AF-A0A1G1FXM4-F1
#
_cell.length_a   1.000
_cell.length_b   1.000
_cell.length_c   1.000
_cell.angle_alpha   90.00
_cell.angle_beta   90.00
_cell.angle_gamma   90.00
#
_symmetry.space_group_name_H-M   'P 1'
#
loop_
_entity.id
_entity.type
_entity.pdbx_description
1 polymer ?
#
loop_
_entity_poly.entity_id
_entity_poly.type
_entity_poly.pdbx_seq_one_letter_code
_entity_poly.pdbx_strand_id
1 'polypeptide(L)'
;MKAFLIINNFAHDLFTGMWTSMVLTIYLLRRSADAHAHAAAEIQNIVGLFFWLCIVSLGIVLTSGLVRYIYYKPETDGSERVKKGLLIFKHVLFTVIFAGGTFLAYHYAFL
;
A
#
# COMPACT_ATOMS: atom_id res chain seq x y z
N MET A 1 -10.00 -18.86 -15.51
CA MET A 1 -9.33 -18.83 -14.18
C MET A 1 -7.96 -18.16 -14.18
N LYS A 2 -7.04 -18.46 -15.13
CA LYS A 2 -5.69 -17.87 -15.17
C LYS A 2 -5.64 -16.34 -15.35
N ALA A 3 -6.55 -15.76 -16.14
CA ALA A 3 -6.60 -14.31 -16.37
C ALA A 3 -6.85 -13.49 -15.09
N PHE A 4 -7.79 -13.91 -14.24
CA PHE A 4 -8.07 -13.25 -12.95
C PHE A 4 -6.85 -13.25 -12.02
N LEU A 5 -6.05 -14.31 -12.05
CA LEU A 5 -4.84 -14.46 -11.25
C LEU A 5 -3.75 -13.48 -11.71
N ILE A 6 -3.58 -13.33 -13.03
CA ILE A 6 -2.66 -12.37 -13.63
C ILE A 6 -3.10 -10.93 -13.31
N ILE A 7 -4.39 -10.61 -13.49
CA ILE A 7 -4.93 -9.28 -13.19
C ILE A 7 -4.75 -8.94 -11.72
N ASN A 8 -5.03 -9.87 -10.80
CA ASN A 8 -4.85 -9.63 -9.38
C ASN A 8 -3.37 -9.37 -9.02
N ASN A 9 -2.45 -10.18 -9.56
CA ASN A 9 -1.01 -9.97 -9.32
C ASN A 9 -0.55 -8.62 -9.86
N PHE A 10 -0.97 -8.27 -11.08
CA PHE A 10 -0.67 -6.98 -11.69
C PHE A 10 -1.23 -5.82 -10.87
N ALA A 11 -2.50 -5.90 -10.45
CA ALA A 11 -3.14 -4.88 -9.63
C ALA A 11 -2.43 -4.69 -8.29
N HIS A 12 -2.00 -5.79 -7.66
CA HIS A 12 -1.23 -5.75 -6.41
C HIS A 12 0.14 -5.07 -6.58
N ASP A 13 0.87 -5.40 -7.64
CA ASP A 13 2.19 -4.82 -7.90
C ASP A 13 2.08 -3.36 -8.30
N LEU A 14 1.10 -3.02 -9.15
CA LEU A 14 0.77 -1.64 -9.51
C LEU A 14 0.40 -0.82 -8.28
N PHE A 15 -0.41 -1.39 -7.37
CA PHE A 15 -0.79 -0.73 -6.13
C PHE A 15 0.42 -0.45 -5.23
N THR A 16 1.36 -1.39 -5.12
CA THR A 16 2.59 -1.20 -4.34
C THR A 16 3.43 -0.04 -4.89
N GLY A 17 3.53 0.06 -6.22
CA GLY A 17 4.18 1.19 -6.88
C GLY A 17 3.46 2.52 -6.64
N MET A 18 2.13 2.54 -6.80
CA MET A 18 1.32 3.75 -6.57
C MET A 18 1.36 4.21 -5.11
N TRP A 19 1.31 3.28 -4.15
CA TRP A 19 1.45 3.58 -2.72
C TRP A 19 2.80 4.24 -2.43
N THR A 20 3.89 3.69 -2.96
CA THR A 20 5.24 4.25 -2.75
C THR A 20 5.37 5.65 -3.34
N SER A 21 4.89 5.84 -4.58
CA SER A 21 4.87 7.15 -5.23
C SER A 21 4.02 8.16 -4.46
N MET A 22 2.93 7.72 -3.84
CA MET A 22 2.05 8.58 -3.06
C MET A 22 2.70 9.02 -1.74
N VAL A 23 3.36 8.10 -1.00
CA VAL A 23 4.15 8.47 0.20
C VAL A 23 5.21 9.52 -0.15
N LEU A 24 5.93 9.31 -1.26
CA LEU A 24 6.92 10.27 -1.74
C LEU A 24 6.28 11.62 -2.13
N THR A 25 5.12 11.59 -2.79
CA THR A 25 4.38 12.80 -3.18
C THR A 25 3.94 13.60 -1.95
N ILE A 26 3.40 12.95 -0.93
CA ILE A 26 3.02 13.60 0.34
C ILE A 26 4.23 14.27 0.99
N TYR A 27 5.37 13.56 1.05
CA TYR A 27 6.60 14.12 1.58
C TYR A 27 7.08 15.38 0.81
N LEU A 28 7.08 15.33 -0.52
CA LEU A 28 7.50 16.44 -1.37
C LEU A 28 6.54 17.64 -1.28
N LEU A 29 5.24 17.38 -1.19
CA LEU A 29 4.21 18.41 -1.03
C LEU A 29 4.33 19.10 0.32
N ARG A 30 4.53 18.34 1.41
CA ARG A 30 4.76 18.94 2.74
C ARG A 30 5.97 19.86 2.73
N ARG A 31 7.08 19.42 2.14
CA ARG A 31 8.28 20.26 2.00
C ARG A 31 8.04 21.51 1.14
N SER A 32 7.15 21.42 0.15
CA SER A 32 6.77 22.56 -0.68
C SER A 32 5.87 23.56 0.07
N ALA A 33 5.00 23.07 0.96
CA ALA A 33 4.17 23.92 1.83
C ALA A 33 5.02 24.78 2.77
N ASP A 34 6.07 24.19 3.37
CA ASP A 34 7.00 24.91 4.25
C ASP A 34 7.75 26.03 3.51
N ALA A 35 7.99 25.85 2.20
CA ALA A 35 8.66 26.85 1.36
C ALA A 35 7.72 27.94 0.81
N HIS A 36 6.41 27.70 0.77
CA HIS A 36 5.41 28.60 0.16
C HIS A 36 4.24 28.87 1.11
N ALA A 37 4.48 29.75 2.09
CA ALA A 37 3.49 30.07 3.14
C ALA A 37 2.11 30.51 2.59
N HIS A 38 2.07 31.18 1.44
CA HIS A 38 0.83 31.66 0.82
C HIS A 38 -0.07 30.55 0.24
N ALA A 39 0.48 29.36 -0.02
CA ALA A 39 -0.24 28.21 -0.58
C ALA A 39 -0.27 27.02 0.39
N ALA A 40 0.21 27.19 1.61
CA ALA A 40 0.40 26.10 2.55
C ALA A 40 -0.93 25.41 2.94
N ALA A 41 -2.01 26.19 3.06
CA ALA A 41 -3.33 25.67 3.40
C ALA A 41 -3.92 24.79 2.27
N GLU A 42 -3.80 25.25 1.02
CA GLU A 42 -4.26 24.53 -0.16
C GLU A 42 -3.45 23.25 -0.36
N ILE A 43 -2.12 23.32 -0.19
CA ILE A 43 -1.24 22.15 -0.28
C ILE A 43 -1.61 21.13 0.81
N GLN A 44 -1.87 21.56 2.03
CA GLN A 44 -2.30 20.66 3.12
C GLN A 44 -3.62 19.96 2.82
N ASN A 45 -4.61 20.67 2.26
CA ASN A 45 -5.87 20.05 1.85
C ASN A 45 -5.66 18.97 0.78
N ILE A 46 -4.79 19.24 -0.22
CA ILE A 46 -4.45 18.26 -1.27
C ILE A 46 -3.75 17.04 -0.65
N VAL A 47 -2.79 17.25 0.25
CA VAL A 47 -2.08 16.17 0.93
C VAL A 47 -3.05 15.27 1.71
N GLY A 48 -3.98 15.86 2.47
CA GLY A 48 -5.00 15.11 3.20
C GLY A 48 -5.90 14.28 2.28
N LEU A 49 -6.31 14.83 1.13
CA LEU A 49 -7.10 14.10 0.13
C LEU A 49 -6.33 12.90 -0.46
N PHE A 50 -5.06 13.11 -0.82
CA PHE A 50 -4.20 12.04 -1.35
C PHE A 50 -3.98 10.93 -0.32
N PHE A 51 -3.80 11.29 0.95
CA PHE A 51 -3.70 10.30 2.03
C PHE A 51 -4.96 9.43 2.13
N TRP A 52 -6.15 10.04 2.16
CA TRP A 52 -7.41 9.29 2.26
C TRP A 52 -7.68 8.41 1.03
N LEU A 53 -7.38 8.91 -0.17
CA LEU A 53 -7.45 8.11 -1.40
C LEU A 53 -6.56 6.88 -1.31
N CYS A 54 -5.37 7.01 -0.73
CA CYS A 54 -4.51 5.87 -0.50
C CYS A 54 -5.10 4.88 0.49
N ILE A 55 -5.59 5.33 1.64
CA ILE A 55 -6.19 4.45 2.66
C ILE A 55 -7.36 3.64 2.06
N VAL A 56 -8.23 4.29 1.29
CA VAL A 56 -9.34 3.61 0.60
C VAL A 56 -8.81 2.58 -0.41
N SER A 57 -7.83 2.97 -1.22
CA SER A 57 -7.23 2.07 -2.22
C SER A 57 -6.52 0.87 -1.58
N LEU A 58 -5.84 1.08 -0.44
CA LEU A 58 -5.21 0.02 0.37
C LEU A 58 -6.27 -0.94 0.89
N GLY A 59 -7.39 -0.42 1.41
CA GLY A 59 -8.53 -1.22 1.84
C GLY A 59 -9.04 -2.13 0.73
N ILE A 60 -9.24 -1.60 -0.47
CA ILE A 60 -9.71 -2.38 -1.64
C ILE A 60 -8.74 -3.51 -1.98
N VAL A 61 -7.44 -3.25 -2.03
CA VAL A 61 -6.42 -4.25 -2.37
C VAL A 61 -6.24 -5.31 -1.27
N LEU A 62 -6.34 -4.92 0.00
CA LEU A 62 -6.32 -5.89 1.10
C LEU A 62 -7.56 -6.81 1.04
N THR A 63 -8.72 -6.24 0.74
CA THR A 63 -9.97 -7.02 0.62
C THR A 63 -9.88 -8.03 -0.52
N SER A 64 -9.33 -7.64 -1.67
CA SER A 64 -9.15 -8.57 -2.81
C SER A 64 -8.12 -9.68 -2.50
N GLY A 65 -7.04 -9.35 -1.78
CA GLY A 65 -6.06 -10.32 -1.28
C GLY A 65 -6.67 -11.33 -0.30
N LEU A 66 -7.52 -10.86 0.62
CA LEU A 66 -8.20 -11.70 1.61
C LEU A 66 -9.18 -12.69 0.95
N VAL A 67 -9.96 -12.21 -0.03
CA VAL A 67 -10.85 -13.07 -0.83
C VAL A 67 -10.02 -14.18 -1.48
N ARG A 68 -8.89 -13.85 -2.10
CA ARG A 68 -8.03 -14.87 -2.71
C ARG A 68 -7.50 -15.89 -1.71
N TYR A 69 -7.10 -15.46 -0.52
CA TYR A 69 -6.62 -16.35 0.54
C TYR A 69 -7.69 -17.38 0.96
N ILE A 70 -8.96 -16.96 1.05
CA ILE A 70 -10.07 -17.84 1.45
C ILE A 70 -10.41 -18.86 0.34
N TYR A 71 -10.37 -18.45 -0.93
CA TYR A 71 -10.79 -19.31 -2.05
C TYR A 71 -9.70 -20.24 -2.61
N TYR A 72 -8.41 -19.95 -2.39
CA TYR A 72 -7.31 -20.83 -2.81
C TYR A 72 -7.02 -21.92 -1.78
N LYS A 73 -7.41 -23.17 -2.05
CA LYS A 73 -6.96 -24.33 -1.27
C LYS A 73 -5.47 -24.61 -1.53
N PRO A 74 -4.63 -24.80 -0.50
CA PRO A 74 -3.24 -25.21 -0.70
C PRO A 74 -3.17 -26.64 -1.24
N GLU A 75 -2.46 -26.85 -2.34
CA GLU A 75 -2.04 -28.18 -2.80
C GLU A 75 -0.98 -28.70 -1.83
N THR A 76 -1.33 -29.76 -1.10
CA THR A 76 -0.49 -30.39 -0.09
C THR A 76 0.64 -31.16 -0.75
N ASP A 77 1.83 -30.58 -0.79
CA ASP A 77 3.04 -31.29 -1.19
C ASP A 77 4.25 -30.91 -0.31
N GLY A 78 5.08 -31.88 0.08
CA GLY A 78 6.04 -31.79 1.20
C GLY A 78 7.11 -30.69 1.12
N SER A 79 7.30 -30.07 -0.05
CA SER A 79 8.13 -28.86 -0.27
C SER A 79 7.52 -27.57 0.33
N GLU A 80 6.28 -27.63 0.83
CA GLU A 80 5.50 -26.48 1.28
C GLU A 80 6.05 -25.74 2.51
N ARG A 81 6.76 -26.38 3.44
CA ARG A 81 7.14 -25.71 4.71
C ARG A 81 8.06 -24.51 4.51
N VAL A 82 9.08 -24.65 3.66
CA VAL A 82 10.02 -23.56 3.34
C VAL A 82 9.33 -22.47 2.52
N LYS A 83 8.50 -22.86 1.54
CA LYS A 83 7.72 -21.93 0.71
C LYS A 83 6.70 -21.14 1.55
N LYS A 84 6.00 -21.79 2.48
CA LYS A 84 5.07 -21.16 3.43
C LYS A 84 5.79 -20.19 4.36
N GLY A 85 6.93 -20.59 4.93
CA GLY A 85 7.75 -19.69 5.77
C GLY A 85 8.19 -18.43 5.03
N LEU A 86 8.67 -18.56 3.80
CA LEU A 86 9.05 -17.43 2.96
C LEU A 86 7.85 -16.55 2.60
N LEU A 87 6.69 -17.15 2.32
CA LEU A 87 5.47 -16.42 2.01
C LEU A 87 4.97 -15.58 3.19
N ILE A 88 5.02 -16.15 4.40
CA ILE A 88 4.66 -15.47 5.65
C ILE A 88 5.64 -14.34 5.92
N PHE A 89 6.95 -14.61 5.84
CA PHE A 89 7.98 -13.60 6.04
C PHE A 89 7.80 -12.42 5.08
N LYS A 90 7.57 -12.70 3.79
CA LYS A 90 7.26 -11.69 2.77
C LYS A 90 6.06 -10.82 3.19
N HIS A 91 4.97 -11.43 3.63
CA HIS A 91 3.78 -10.68 4.06
C HIS A 91 4.06 -9.83 5.29
N VAL A 92 4.70 -10.38 6.32
CA VAL A 92 5.04 -9.62 7.54
C VAL A 92 5.93 -8.43 7.20
N LEU A 93 6.97 -8.64 6.39
CA LEU A 93 7.87 -7.58 5.95
C LEU A 93 7.11 -6.48 5.19
N PHE A 94 6.25 -6.86 4.24
CA PHE A 94 5.44 -5.88 3.52
C PHE A 94 4.44 -5.18 4.43
N THR A 95 3.78 -5.87 5.35
CA THR A 95 2.88 -5.25 6.32
C THR A 95 3.61 -4.20 7.16
N VAL A 96 4.83 -4.49 7.62
CA VAL A 96 5.64 -3.52 8.37
C VAL A 96 6.02 -2.32 7.50
N ILE A 97 6.46 -2.53 6.25
CA ILE A 97 6.81 -1.45 5.32
C ILE A 97 5.58 -0.59 5.00
N PHE A 98 4.46 -1.22 4.67
CA PHE A 98 3.19 -0.54 4.35
C PHE A 98 2.66 0.23 5.56
N ALA A 99 2.64 -0.38 6.74
CA ALA A 99 2.20 0.29 7.97
C ALA A 99 3.13 1.46 8.31
N GLY A 100 4.45 1.27 8.24
CA GLY A 100 5.44 2.29 8.51
C GLY A 100 5.36 3.47 7.53
N GLY A 101 5.29 3.21 6.22
CA GLY A 101 5.15 4.27 5.23
C GLY A 101 3.80 4.97 5.28
N THR A 102 2.73 4.27 5.63
CA THR A 102 1.40 4.87 5.84
C THR A 102 1.39 5.74 7.09
N PHE A 103 2.04 5.30 8.17
CA PHE A 103 2.25 6.12 9.36
C PHE A 103 3.07 7.37 9.07
N LEU A 104 4.14 7.23 8.28
CA LEU A 104 4.97 8.36 7.85
C LEU A 104 4.16 9.35 7.00
N ALA A 105 3.36 8.85 6.05
CA ALA A 105 2.46 9.66 5.25
C ALA A 105 1.41 10.37 6.12
N TYR A 106 0.86 9.69 7.13
CA TYR A 106 -0.06 10.30 8.10
C TYR A 106 0.61 11.45 8.88
N HIS A 107 1.84 11.22 9.36
CA HIS A 107 2.60 12.24 10.05
C HIS A 107 2.80 13.47 9.16
N TYR A 108 3.25 13.30 7.92
CA TYR A 108 3.43 14.44 7.01
C TYR A 108 2.12 15.11 6.57
N ALA A 109 1.00 14.36 6.56
CA ALA A 109 -0.28 14.87 6.12
C ALA A 109 -1.05 15.63 7.20
N PHE A 110 -0.88 15.31 8.48
CA PHE A 110 -1.73 15.86 9.54
C PHE A 110 -0.97 16.39 10.77
N LEU A 111 0.31 16.09 10.92
CA LEU A 111 1.16 16.56 12.01
C LEU A 111 2.22 17.54 11.47
#